data_AF-A0A809XU64-F1
#
_entry.id   AF-A0A809XU64-F1
#
_cell.length_a   1.000
_cell.length_b   1.000
_cell.length_c   1.000
_cell.angle_alpha   90.00
_cell.angle_beta   90.00
_cell.angle_gamma   90.00
#
_symmetry.space_group_name_H-M   'P 1'
#
loop_
_entity.id
_entity.type
_entity.pdbx_description
1 polymer ?
#
loop_
_entity_poly.entity_id
_entity_poly.type
_entity_poly.pdbx_seq_one_letter_code
_entity_poly.pdbx_strand_id
1 'polypeptide(L)'
;MPKKPVGEVGPFVVKQTSEGPTSEWAKINWPSDKAGQERFVMDCFVEALRRRGYPISDVIQNKENDFDFRIRMPGPINVDLTEFVYFDGKGNPFERAGEWVNCFDCAKALIALVEAKSRHYGRPGKTPIHVVVYATHWSFRPDQTTIALAQALLRSEQLTMERVFLVLPLGSKRATIHPLYPVPNDLGGKSIEEFKDTRYLPLDPGKFKLEHQP
;
A
#
# COMPACT_ATOMS: atom_id res chain seq x y z
N MET A 1 -13.41 -0.36 22.80
CA MET A 1 -13.03 -0.50 21.38
C MET A 1 -11.69 -1.22 21.33
N PRO A 2 -11.52 -2.26 20.49
CA PRO A 2 -10.22 -2.93 20.36
C PRO A 2 -9.17 -1.89 19.97
N LYS A 3 -8.05 -1.84 20.71
CA LYS A 3 -6.93 -0.96 20.39
C LYS A 3 -6.35 -1.44 19.08
N LYS A 4 -6.41 -0.62 18.03
CA LYS A 4 -5.80 -0.93 16.74
C LYS A 4 -4.34 -1.34 16.97
N PRO A 5 -3.91 -2.53 16.54
CA PRO A 5 -2.53 -2.94 16.73
C PRO A 5 -1.60 -1.94 16.03
N VAL A 6 -0.50 -1.61 16.70
CA VAL A 6 0.60 -0.85 16.07
C VAL A 6 1.12 -1.73 14.93
N GLY A 7 1.18 -1.18 13.72
CA GLY A 7 1.24 -1.95 12.47
C GLY A 7 2.19 -3.15 12.49
N GLU A 8 1.67 -4.35 12.26
CA GLU A 8 2.49 -5.56 12.10
C GLU A 8 2.83 -5.76 10.62
N VAL A 9 3.90 -5.13 10.15
CA VAL A 9 4.39 -5.33 8.79
C VAL A 9 5.92 -5.32 8.75
N GLY A 10 6.49 -6.03 7.78
CA GLY A 10 7.92 -6.12 7.57
C GLY A 10 8.21 -7.24 6.57
N PRO A 11 9.39 -7.24 5.92
CA PRO A 11 9.79 -8.34 5.07
C PRO A 11 10.15 -9.57 5.92
N PHE A 12 9.86 -10.74 5.39
CA PHE A 12 10.51 -11.97 5.84
C PHE A 12 11.91 -12.02 5.22
N VAL A 13 12.95 -12.15 6.04
CA VAL A 13 14.34 -12.10 5.61
C VAL A 13 14.95 -13.47 5.81
N VAL A 14 15.55 -14.01 4.75
CA VAL A 14 16.38 -15.22 4.80
C VAL A 14 17.84 -14.79 4.70
N LYS A 15 18.68 -15.25 5.64
CA LYS A 15 20.12 -14.97 5.65
C LYS A 15 20.90 -16.28 5.58
N GLN A 16 21.85 -16.37 4.68
CA GLN A 16 22.83 -17.45 4.69
C GLN A 16 23.88 -17.16 5.78
N THR A 17 24.06 -18.08 6.72
CA THR A 17 25.12 -18.01 7.75
C THR A 17 26.09 -19.19 7.58
N SER A 18 27.18 -19.18 8.33
CA SER A 18 28.12 -20.32 8.39
C SER A 18 27.50 -21.60 8.94
N GLU A 19 26.42 -21.49 9.72
CA GLU A 19 25.68 -22.60 10.32
C GLU A 19 24.47 -23.05 9.48
N GLY A 20 24.27 -22.42 8.31
CA GLY A 20 23.13 -22.68 7.43
C GLY A 20 22.20 -21.47 7.26
N PRO A 21 21.10 -21.63 6.50
CA PRO A 21 20.13 -20.56 6.31
C PRO A 21 19.34 -20.28 7.59
N THR A 22 19.21 -19.00 7.94
CA THR A 22 18.39 -18.52 9.05
C THR A 22 17.27 -17.64 8.50
N SER A 23 16.18 -17.50 9.25
CA SER A 23 15.07 -16.63 8.87
C SER A 23 14.55 -15.78 10.02
N GLU A 24 14.18 -14.55 9.73
CA GLU A 24 13.54 -13.65 10.69
C GLU A 24 12.47 -12.80 10.01
N TRP A 25 11.43 -12.43 10.77
CA TRP A 25 10.52 -11.38 10.35
C TRP A 25 11.04 -10.02 10.83
N ALA A 26 11.58 -9.24 9.91
CA ALA A 26 12.11 -7.91 10.20
C ALA A 26 10.94 -6.90 10.35
N LYS A 27 10.23 -6.96 11.48
CA LYS A 27 9.11 -6.06 11.80
C LYS A 27 9.54 -4.59 11.75
N ILE A 28 8.70 -3.76 11.14
CA ILE A 28 8.86 -2.31 11.10
C ILE A 28 8.49 -1.74 12.46
N ASN A 29 9.40 -0.95 13.02
CA ASN A 29 9.13 -0.16 14.21
C ASN A 29 8.37 1.10 13.81
N TRP A 30 7.04 1.02 13.84
CA TRP A 30 6.19 2.16 13.54
C TRP A 30 6.28 3.22 14.64
N PRO A 31 6.25 4.51 14.27
CA PRO A 31 6.03 5.57 15.22
C PRO A 31 4.71 5.37 15.99
N SER A 32 4.68 5.78 17.25
CA SER A 32 3.52 5.57 18.13
C SER A 32 2.35 6.51 17.83
N ASP A 33 2.62 7.65 17.20
CA ASP A 33 1.63 8.65 16.84
C ASP A 33 1.32 8.66 15.34
N LYS A 34 0.12 9.12 14.99
CA LYS A 34 -0.39 9.15 13.62
C LYS A 34 0.50 9.97 12.69
N ALA A 35 0.90 11.18 13.10
CA ALA A 35 1.71 12.07 12.28
C ALA A 35 3.08 11.47 11.95
N GLY A 36 3.69 10.76 12.91
CA GLY A 36 4.89 9.98 12.72
C GLY A 36 4.70 8.81 11.76
N GLN A 37 3.59 8.07 11.85
CA GLN A 37 3.28 6.96 10.94
C GLN A 37 3.13 7.45 9.50
N GLU A 38 2.38 8.53 9.28
CA GLU A 38 2.21 9.17 7.99
C GLU A 38 3.55 9.68 7.45
N ARG A 39 4.37 10.32 8.30
CA ARG A 39 5.71 10.75 7.92
C ARG A 39 6.60 9.59 7.51
N PHE A 40 6.54 8.47 8.22
CA PHE A 40 7.30 7.27 7.88
C PHE A 40 6.92 6.72 6.51
N VAL A 41 5.62 6.63 6.20
CA VAL A 41 5.13 6.20 4.88
C VAL A 41 5.59 7.17 3.80
N MET A 42 5.49 8.48 4.06
CA MET A 42 5.88 9.50 3.11
C MET A 42 7.38 9.47 2.81
N ASP A 43 8.21 9.29 3.83
CA ASP A 43 9.66 9.14 3.67
C ASP A 43 9.99 7.90 2.83
N CYS A 44 9.29 6.77 3.06
CA CYS A 44 9.44 5.57 2.24
C CYS A 44 9.03 5.79 0.78
N PHE A 45 7.93 6.49 0.55
CA PHE A 45 7.43 6.83 -0.78
C PHE A 45 8.41 7.72 -1.55
N VAL A 46 8.83 8.83 -0.94
CA VAL A 46 9.75 9.81 -1.52
C VAL A 46 11.10 9.16 -1.86
N GLU A 47 11.63 8.34 -0.94
CA GLU A 47 12.90 7.66 -1.17
C GLU A 47 12.82 6.67 -2.34
N ALA A 48 11.74 5.89 -2.44
CA ALA A 48 11.57 4.97 -3.54
C ALA A 48 11.30 5.69 -4.89
N LEU A 49 10.67 6.87 -4.89
CA LEU A 49 10.60 7.73 -6.08
C LEU A 49 11.98 8.30 -6.46
N ARG A 50 12.77 8.81 -5.49
CA ARG A 50 14.13 9.31 -5.76
C ARG A 50 15.02 8.26 -6.40
N ARG A 51 14.95 7.01 -5.92
CA ARG A 51 15.69 5.87 -6.54
C ARG A 51 15.27 5.57 -7.98
N ARG A 52 14.06 5.97 -8.38
CA ARG A 52 13.57 5.90 -9.77
C ARG A 52 13.91 7.16 -10.59
N GLY A 53 14.69 8.10 -10.04
CA GLY A 53 15.16 9.30 -10.73
C GLY A 53 14.21 10.51 -10.64
N TYR A 54 13.16 10.45 -9.82
CA TYR A 54 12.24 11.58 -9.68
C TYR A 54 12.89 12.75 -8.89
N PRO A 55 12.86 14.00 -9.40
CA PRO A 55 13.55 15.14 -8.80
C PRO A 55 12.73 15.77 -7.66
N ILE A 56 12.61 15.07 -6.53
CA ILE A 56 11.91 15.57 -5.34
C ILE A 56 12.83 16.49 -4.54
N SER A 57 12.56 17.80 -4.62
CA SER A 57 13.37 18.83 -3.97
C SER A 57 12.91 19.16 -2.53
N ASP A 58 11.62 19.01 -2.23
CA ASP A 58 11.05 19.38 -0.94
C ASP A 58 9.85 18.49 -0.56
N VAL A 59 9.66 18.28 0.74
CA VAL A 59 8.57 17.49 1.34
C VAL A 59 8.15 18.15 2.65
N ILE A 60 6.95 18.73 2.65
CA ILE A 60 6.38 19.46 3.79
C ILE A 60 5.18 18.67 4.30
N GLN A 61 5.16 18.37 5.60
CA GLN A 61 3.98 17.85 6.28
C GLN A 61 3.10 19.01 6.74
N ASN A 62 1.82 18.97 6.41
CA ASN A 62 0.88 20.01 6.78
C ASN A 62 0.32 19.75 8.19
N LYS A 63 0.08 20.81 8.96
CA LYS A 63 -0.51 20.70 10.31
C LYS A 63 -2.04 20.77 10.30
N GLU A 64 -2.61 21.55 9.39
CA GLU A 64 -4.04 21.90 9.34
C GLU A 64 -4.49 22.07 7.89
N ASN A 65 -4.63 20.98 7.11
CA ASN A 65 -5.09 21.05 5.73
C ASN A 65 -5.83 19.78 5.30
N ASP A 66 -6.58 19.89 4.20
CA ASP A 66 -7.25 18.80 3.49
C ASP A 66 -6.27 17.73 2.95
N PHE A 67 -4.97 18.01 2.93
CA PHE A 67 -3.90 17.12 2.47
C PHE A 67 -2.82 16.98 3.53
N ASP A 68 -2.31 15.77 3.72
CA ASP A 68 -1.29 15.47 4.74
C ASP A 68 0.08 16.07 4.40
N PHE A 69 0.45 16.11 3.11
CA PHE A 69 1.74 16.62 2.66
C PHE A 69 1.65 17.48 1.40
N ARG A 70 2.72 18.23 1.16
CA ARG A 70 3.04 18.86 -0.13
C ARG A 70 4.45 18.49 -0.53
N ILE A 71 4.63 18.04 -1.77
CA ILE A 71 5.95 17.78 -2.36
C ILE A 71 6.22 18.71 -3.53
N ARG A 72 7.51 18.89 -3.87
CA ARG A 72 7.91 19.67 -5.06
C ARG A 72 8.63 18.79 -6.08
N MET A 73 8.01 18.63 -7.24
CA MET A 73 8.47 17.82 -8.38
C MET A 73 8.00 18.41 -9.73
N PRO A 74 8.90 18.96 -10.55
CA PRO A 74 9.27 20.39 -10.58
C PRO A 74 8.27 21.43 -10.02
N GLY A 75 6.97 21.16 -10.04
CA GLY A 75 5.92 21.99 -9.44
C GLY A 75 5.44 21.49 -8.07
N PRO A 76 4.57 22.23 -7.37
CA PRO A 76 3.94 21.75 -6.15
C PRO A 76 2.92 20.65 -6.45
N ILE A 77 2.88 19.63 -5.60
CA ILE A 77 1.90 18.54 -5.64
C ILE A 77 1.39 18.34 -4.21
N ASN A 78 0.08 18.29 -4.05
CA ASN A 78 -0.55 17.93 -2.78
C ASN A 78 -0.60 16.40 -2.68
N VAL A 79 -0.30 15.86 -1.50
CA VAL A 79 -0.28 14.42 -1.27
C VAL A 79 -1.15 14.10 -0.06
N ASP A 80 -2.11 13.20 -0.26
CA ASP A 80 -2.97 12.66 0.78
C ASP A 80 -2.66 11.18 0.99
N LEU A 81 -2.50 10.79 2.25
CA LEU A 81 -2.22 9.42 2.64
C LEU A 81 -3.52 8.77 3.11
N THR A 82 -3.70 7.52 2.72
CA THR A 82 -4.82 6.73 3.21
C THR A 82 -4.39 5.31 3.47
N GLU A 83 -4.78 4.80 4.63
CA GLU A 83 -4.49 3.43 4.98
C GLU A 83 -5.50 2.50 4.35
N PHE A 84 -5.02 1.40 3.77
CA PHE A 84 -5.83 0.32 3.28
C PHE A 84 -5.96 -0.77 4.34
N VAL A 85 -7.21 -1.05 4.70
CA VAL A 85 -7.62 -2.14 5.57
C VAL A 85 -8.63 -2.96 4.79
N TYR A 86 -8.26 -4.20 4.43
CA TYR A 86 -9.21 -5.08 3.76
C TYR A 86 -10.11 -5.76 4.80
N PHE A 87 -11.42 -5.54 4.68
CA PHE A 87 -12.44 -6.16 5.51
C PHE A 87 -13.56 -6.71 4.63
N ASP A 88 -13.85 -7.99 4.76
CA ASP A 88 -14.88 -8.70 4.00
C ASP A 88 -16.21 -8.84 4.77
N GLY A 89 -16.35 -8.13 5.89
CA GLY A 89 -17.54 -8.17 6.74
C GLY A 89 -17.51 -9.24 7.83
N LYS A 90 -16.45 -10.06 7.94
CA LYS A 90 -16.37 -11.17 8.90
C LYS A 90 -15.21 -11.02 9.89
N GLY A 91 -15.50 -11.27 11.17
CA GLY A 91 -14.49 -11.38 12.22
C GLY A 91 -13.67 -10.09 12.45
N ASN A 92 -12.48 -10.26 13.03
CA ASN A 92 -11.51 -9.19 13.22
C ASN A 92 -10.56 -9.13 12.01
N PRO A 93 -10.48 -8.02 11.24
CA PRO A 93 -9.60 -7.93 10.06
C PRO A 93 -8.11 -8.15 10.36
N PHE A 94 -7.68 -7.95 11.61
CA PHE A 94 -6.30 -8.13 12.04
C PHE A 94 -5.93 -9.59 12.37
N GLU A 95 -6.90 -10.50 12.47
CA GLU A 95 -6.69 -11.90 12.91
C GLU A 95 -6.79 -12.92 11.76
N ARG A 96 -6.81 -12.47 10.50
CA ARG A 96 -7.13 -13.27 9.30
C ARG A 96 -6.02 -14.21 8.80
N ALA A 97 -5.13 -14.67 9.67
CA ALA A 97 -4.04 -15.55 9.28
C ALA A 97 -4.58 -16.89 8.78
N GLY A 98 -4.22 -17.28 7.55
CA GLY A 98 -4.65 -18.56 6.98
C GLY A 98 -6.03 -18.55 6.31
N GLU A 99 -6.63 -17.38 6.09
CA GLU A 99 -7.87 -17.24 5.34
C GLU A 99 -7.62 -16.84 3.89
N TRP A 100 -8.31 -17.48 2.94
CA TRP A 100 -8.25 -17.09 1.54
C TRP A 100 -8.91 -15.73 1.31
N VAL A 101 -8.19 -14.82 0.66
CA VAL A 101 -8.68 -13.52 0.23
C VAL A 101 -9.02 -13.57 -1.26
N ASN A 102 -10.23 -13.15 -1.62
CA ASN A 102 -10.62 -12.97 -3.01
C ASN A 102 -9.96 -11.71 -3.60
N CYS A 103 -9.23 -11.87 -4.71
CA CYS A 103 -8.47 -10.77 -5.33
C CYS A 103 -9.40 -9.67 -5.87
N PHE A 104 -10.54 -10.06 -6.45
CA PHE A 104 -11.50 -9.12 -7.05
C PHE A 104 -12.21 -8.28 -5.97
N ASP A 105 -12.64 -8.89 -4.88
CA ASP A 105 -13.25 -8.18 -3.76
C ASP A 105 -12.24 -7.25 -3.06
N CYS A 106 -10.99 -7.70 -2.90
CA CYS A 106 -9.91 -6.87 -2.37
C CYS A 106 -9.61 -5.67 -3.28
N ALA A 107 -9.61 -5.86 -4.61
CA ALA A 107 -9.43 -4.78 -5.57
C ALA A 107 -10.58 -3.77 -5.51
N LYS A 108 -11.83 -4.23 -5.45
CA LYS A 108 -13.01 -3.36 -5.28
C LYS A 108 -12.94 -2.53 -4.00
N ALA A 109 -12.52 -3.12 -2.88
CA ALA A 109 -12.35 -2.39 -1.63
C ALA A 109 -11.28 -1.29 -1.75
N LEU A 110 -10.18 -1.58 -2.44
CA LEU A 110 -9.12 -0.61 -2.71
C LEU A 110 -9.61 0.54 -3.61
N ILE A 111 -10.38 0.24 -4.65
CA ILE A 111 -10.96 1.24 -5.55
C ILE A 111 -11.97 2.12 -4.81
N ALA A 112 -12.87 1.53 -4.03
CA ALA A 112 -13.85 2.26 -3.25
C ALA A 112 -13.20 3.28 -2.31
N LEU A 113 -12.05 2.94 -1.72
CA LEU A 113 -11.24 3.86 -0.91
C LEU A 113 -10.74 5.05 -1.73
N VAL A 114 -10.17 4.79 -2.92
CA VAL A 114 -9.66 5.84 -3.82
C VAL A 114 -10.78 6.72 -4.33
N GLU A 115 -11.90 6.15 -4.76
CA GLU A 115 -13.07 6.90 -5.21
C GLU A 115 -13.66 7.76 -4.09
N ALA A 116 -13.70 7.27 -2.85
CA ALA A 116 -14.19 8.04 -1.71
C ALA A 116 -13.34 9.32 -1.53
N LYS A 117 -12.01 9.21 -1.65
CA LYS A 117 -11.10 10.36 -1.66
C LYS A 117 -11.35 11.27 -2.87
N SER A 118 -11.49 10.69 -4.07
CA SER A 118 -11.78 11.44 -5.30
C SER A 118 -13.05 12.30 -5.17
N ARG A 119 -14.13 11.69 -4.67
CA ARG A 119 -15.43 12.35 -4.40
C ARG A 119 -15.31 13.43 -3.33
N HIS A 120 -14.53 13.19 -2.28
CA HIS A 120 -14.29 14.17 -1.21
C HIS A 120 -13.67 15.46 -1.75
N TYR A 121 -12.71 15.36 -2.68
CA TYR A 121 -12.07 16.53 -3.30
C TYR A 121 -12.91 17.20 -4.39
N GLY A 122 -13.92 16.51 -4.94
CA GLY A 122 -14.84 17.07 -5.91
C GLY A 122 -14.23 17.23 -7.31
N ARG A 123 -13.73 18.43 -7.65
CA ARG A 123 -13.19 18.73 -8.99
C ARG A 123 -11.67 18.96 -8.94
N PRO A 124 -10.92 18.64 -10.02
CA PRO A 124 -9.49 18.93 -10.07
C PRO A 124 -9.21 20.41 -9.82
N GLY A 125 -8.36 20.69 -8.83
CA GLY A 125 -7.86 22.03 -8.55
C GLY A 125 -6.71 22.43 -9.49
N LYS A 126 -6.12 23.60 -9.24
CA LYS A 126 -4.91 24.06 -9.97
C LYS A 126 -3.66 23.28 -9.59
N THR A 127 -3.61 22.75 -8.38
CA THR A 127 -2.48 21.96 -7.87
C THR A 127 -2.81 20.48 -8.01
N PRO A 128 -1.95 19.68 -8.66
CA PRO A 128 -2.15 18.24 -8.76
C PRO A 128 -2.25 17.58 -7.38
N ILE A 129 -3.11 16.58 -7.29
CA ILE A 129 -3.31 15.76 -6.08
C ILE A 129 -2.80 14.35 -6.35
N HIS A 130 -1.91 13.85 -5.51
CA HIS A 130 -1.52 12.45 -5.47
C HIS A 130 -2.11 11.79 -4.23
N VAL A 131 -2.63 10.58 -4.39
CA VAL A 131 -3.05 9.75 -3.25
C VAL A 131 -2.05 8.62 -3.05
N VAL A 132 -1.59 8.47 -1.81
CA VAL A 132 -0.71 7.39 -1.37
C VAL A 132 -1.49 6.45 -0.47
N VAL A 133 -1.85 5.30 -1.02
CA VAL A 133 -2.45 4.21 -0.28
C VAL A 133 -1.35 3.38 0.37
N TYR A 134 -1.49 2.99 1.63
CA TYR A 134 -0.50 2.16 2.32
C TYR A 134 -1.14 1.11 3.22
N ALA A 135 -0.42 0.02 3.49
CA ALA A 135 -0.85 -1.02 4.44
C ALA A 135 0.09 -1.06 5.64
N THR A 136 -0.49 -1.10 6.85
CA THR A 136 0.26 -1.18 8.12
C THR A 136 0.30 -2.61 8.68
N HIS A 137 -0.43 -3.55 8.10
CA HIS A 137 -0.53 -4.92 8.56
C HIS A 137 -0.26 -5.91 7.42
N TRP A 138 0.42 -7.02 7.72
CA TRP A 138 0.79 -8.03 6.72
C TRP A 138 -0.44 -8.64 6.02
N SER A 139 -1.57 -8.81 6.72
CA SER A 139 -2.80 -9.37 6.16
C SER A 139 -3.50 -8.47 5.13
N PHE A 140 -3.21 -7.16 5.15
CA PHE A 140 -3.81 -6.19 4.22
C PHE A 140 -2.94 -5.93 2.99
N ARG A 141 -1.85 -6.67 2.81
CA ARG A 141 -1.00 -6.52 1.62
C ARG A 141 -1.70 -7.19 0.43
N PRO A 142 -2.15 -6.43 -0.58
CA PRO A 142 -2.73 -7.03 -1.78
C PRO A 142 -1.64 -7.78 -2.56
N ASP A 143 -2.02 -8.89 -3.19
CA ASP A 143 -1.16 -9.62 -4.10
C ASP A 143 -1.06 -8.93 -5.47
N GLN A 144 -0.20 -9.44 -6.36
CA GLN A 144 -0.04 -8.85 -7.70
C GLN A 144 -1.32 -8.92 -8.53
N THR A 145 -2.14 -9.96 -8.36
CA THR A 145 -3.43 -10.08 -9.07
C THR A 145 -4.38 -8.99 -8.62
N THR A 146 -4.51 -8.77 -7.31
CA THR A 146 -5.32 -7.68 -6.74
C THR A 146 -4.85 -6.32 -7.25
N ILE A 147 -3.54 -6.07 -7.29
CA ILE A 147 -2.97 -4.81 -7.79
C ILE A 147 -3.29 -4.61 -9.28
N ALA A 148 -3.15 -5.67 -10.09
CA ALA A 148 -3.46 -5.61 -11.51
C ALA A 148 -4.95 -5.33 -11.77
N LEU A 149 -5.84 -5.98 -11.02
CA LEU A 149 -7.29 -5.71 -11.08
C LEU A 149 -7.62 -4.28 -10.68
N ALA A 150 -7.01 -3.77 -9.61
CA ALA A 150 -7.20 -2.38 -9.19
C ALA A 150 -6.74 -1.39 -10.28
N GLN A 151 -5.61 -1.63 -10.92
CA GLN A 151 -5.13 -0.81 -12.05
C GLN A 151 -6.11 -0.84 -13.24
N ALA A 152 -6.61 -2.03 -13.61
CA ALA A 152 -7.53 -2.19 -14.73
C ALA A 152 -8.88 -1.49 -14.46
N LEU A 153 -9.40 -1.61 -13.24
CA LEU A 153 -10.68 -1.02 -12.84
C LEU A 153 -10.56 0.51 -12.66
N LEU A 154 -9.48 1.03 -12.06
CA LEU A 154 -9.28 2.49 -11.93
C LEU A 154 -9.15 3.19 -13.29
N ARG A 155 -8.82 2.47 -14.36
CA ARG A 155 -8.71 3.05 -15.71
C ARG A 155 -10.05 3.56 -16.25
N SER A 156 -11.18 2.95 -15.86
CA SER A 156 -12.51 3.41 -16.27
C SER A 156 -13.04 4.56 -15.42
N GLU A 157 -12.35 4.90 -14.33
CA GLU A 157 -12.80 5.92 -13.38
C GLU A 157 -12.39 7.33 -13.79
N GLN A 158 -13.30 8.28 -13.56
CA GLN A 158 -13.00 9.72 -13.63
C GLN A 158 -12.56 10.20 -12.25
N LEU A 159 -11.25 10.19 -12.03
CA LEU A 159 -10.66 10.56 -10.75
C LEU A 159 -10.24 12.04 -10.72
N THR A 160 -10.43 12.67 -9.56
CA THR A 160 -9.99 14.03 -9.28
C THR A 160 -8.48 14.11 -9.10
N MET A 161 -7.87 13.05 -8.59
CA MET A 161 -6.42 12.94 -8.38
C MET A 161 -5.66 12.68 -9.68
N GLU A 162 -4.47 13.27 -9.80
CA GLU A 162 -3.58 13.04 -10.94
C GLU A 162 -2.97 11.64 -10.88
N ARG A 163 -2.59 11.18 -9.68
CA ARG A 163 -1.94 9.88 -9.48
C ARG A 163 -2.39 9.19 -8.20
N VAL A 164 -2.39 7.87 -8.25
CA VAL A 164 -2.61 7.01 -7.08
C VAL A 164 -1.48 6.00 -7.02
N PHE A 165 -0.91 5.83 -5.83
CA PHE A 165 0.15 4.86 -5.56
C PHE A 165 -0.25 3.95 -4.40
N LEU A 166 0.10 2.68 -4.47
CA LEU A 166 0.16 1.78 -3.34
C LEU A 166 1.61 1.69 -2.86
N VAL A 167 1.83 1.96 -1.58
CA VAL A 167 3.13 1.89 -0.90
C VAL A 167 3.08 0.75 0.10
N LEU A 168 4.00 -0.20 -0.07
CA LEU A 168 4.18 -1.33 0.85
C LEU A 168 5.54 -1.21 1.53
N PRO A 169 5.60 -0.66 2.76
CA PRO A 169 6.84 -0.53 3.51
C PRO A 169 7.56 -1.87 3.71
N LEU A 170 8.89 -1.82 3.60
CA LEU A 170 9.82 -2.95 3.77
C LEU A 170 10.86 -2.69 4.87
N GLY A 171 10.88 -1.51 5.50
CA GLY A 171 11.87 -1.13 6.49
C GLY A 171 12.17 0.36 6.46
N SER A 172 13.20 0.79 7.18
CA SER A 172 13.63 2.19 7.27
C SER A 172 13.87 2.80 5.88
N LYS A 173 12.92 3.63 5.42
CA LYS A 173 12.94 4.30 4.11
C LYS A 173 13.05 3.34 2.92
N ARG A 174 12.50 2.14 3.04
CA ARG A 174 12.39 1.18 1.92
C ARG A 174 10.92 0.80 1.78
N ALA A 175 10.43 0.85 0.55
CA ALA A 175 9.10 0.36 0.21
C ALA A 175 9.07 -0.16 -1.23
N THR A 176 8.13 -1.05 -1.50
CA THR A 176 7.68 -1.30 -2.87
C THR A 176 6.61 -0.26 -3.20
N ILE A 177 6.75 0.41 -4.35
CA ILE A 177 5.73 1.34 -4.87
C ILE A 177 5.10 0.73 -6.12
N HIS A 178 3.79 0.57 -6.08
CA HIS A 178 2.96 0.20 -7.22
C HIS A 178 2.13 1.41 -7.64
N PRO A 179 2.39 2.00 -8.81
CA PRO A 179 1.44 2.95 -9.40
C PRO A 179 0.10 2.22 -9.59
N LEU A 180 -1.01 2.82 -9.15
CA LEU A 180 -2.35 2.29 -9.37
C LEU A 180 -3.08 3.07 -10.47
N TYR A 181 -2.86 4.38 -10.54
CA TYR A 181 -3.47 5.26 -11.53
C TYR A 181 -2.55 6.45 -11.87
N PRO A 182 -2.49 6.89 -13.14
CA PRO A 182 -2.92 6.16 -14.32
C PRO A 182 -1.89 5.06 -14.67
N VAL A 183 -2.37 3.87 -15.00
CA VAL A 183 -1.52 2.75 -15.50
C VAL A 183 -2.23 2.06 -16.66
N PRO A 184 -1.56 1.85 -17.81
CA PRO A 184 -2.11 1.04 -18.89
C PRO A 184 -1.91 -0.44 -18.56
N ASN A 185 -2.77 -1.00 -17.72
CA ASN A 185 -2.81 -2.44 -17.47
C ASN A 185 -4.02 -3.05 -18.20
N ASP A 186 -3.77 -4.02 -19.08
CA ASP A 186 -4.78 -4.75 -19.85
C ASP A 186 -5.02 -6.17 -19.33
N LEU A 187 -4.53 -6.49 -18.12
CA LEU A 187 -4.56 -7.82 -17.51
C LEU A 187 -3.93 -8.91 -18.39
N GLY A 188 -3.00 -8.55 -19.27
CA GLY A 188 -2.40 -9.47 -20.23
C GLY A 188 -3.40 -9.98 -21.27
N GLY A 189 -4.38 -9.15 -21.64
CA GLY A 189 -5.45 -9.47 -22.59
C GLY A 189 -6.61 -10.27 -22.00
N LYS A 190 -6.58 -10.57 -20.70
CA LYS A 190 -7.68 -11.24 -19.99
C LYS A 190 -8.76 -10.25 -19.57
N SER A 191 -9.99 -10.74 -19.47
CA SER A 191 -11.11 -9.98 -18.94
C SER A 191 -11.08 -9.96 -17.41
N ILE A 192 -11.68 -8.93 -16.80
CA ILE A 192 -11.87 -8.84 -15.34
C ILE A 192 -12.66 -10.04 -14.80
N GLU A 193 -13.62 -10.54 -15.58
CA GLU A 193 -14.50 -11.65 -15.23
C GLU A 193 -13.73 -12.94 -14.91
N GLU A 194 -12.63 -13.21 -15.62
CA GLU A 194 -11.79 -14.39 -15.40
C GLU A 194 -11.11 -14.41 -14.02
N PHE A 195 -11.05 -13.28 -13.32
CA PHE A 195 -10.40 -13.18 -12.02
C PHE A 195 -11.38 -13.15 -10.84
N LYS A 196 -12.70 -13.20 -11.08
CA LYS A 196 -13.72 -13.11 -10.02
C LYS A 196 -13.56 -14.15 -8.91
N ASP A 197 -13.08 -15.33 -9.26
CA ASP A 197 -12.85 -16.43 -8.30
C ASP A 197 -11.38 -16.59 -7.90
N THR A 198 -10.48 -15.73 -8.38
CA THR A 198 -9.06 -15.79 -8.02
C THR A 198 -8.87 -15.40 -6.56
N ARG A 199 -8.08 -16.20 -5.83
CA ARG A 199 -7.81 -16.01 -4.41
C ARG A 199 -6.33 -16.11 -4.13
N TYR A 200 -5.88 -15.39 -3.11
CA TYR A 200 -4.56 -15.54 -2.52
C TYR A 200 -4.66 -15.83 -1.02
N LEU A 201 -3.62 -16.43 -0.47
CA LEU A 201 -3.53 -16.72 0.95
C LEU A 201 -2.49 -15.77 1.58
N PRO A 202 -2.89 -14.72 2.32
CA PRO A 202 -1.96 -13.94 3.11
C PRO A 202 -1.38 -14.81 4.22
N LEU A 203 -0.06 -14.93 4.20
CA LEU A 203 0.70 -15.73 5.13
C LEU A 203 1.25 -14.83 6.26
N ASP A 204 1.04 -15.24 7.51
CA ASP A 204 1.55 -14.55 8.69
C ASP A 204 3.08 -14.77 8.81
N PRO A 205 3.93 -13.76 8.54
CA PRO A 205 5.37 -13.94 8.52
C PRO A 205 5.94 -14.36 9.88
N GLY A 206 5.24 -14.08 10.98
CA GLY A 206 5.65 -14.46 12.33
C GLY A 206 5.52 -15.96 12.63
N LYS A 207 4.78 -16.71 11.80
CA LYS A 207 4.60 -18.15 11.94
C LYS A 207 5.59 -18.97 11.10
N PHE A 208 6.41 -18.35 10.25
CA PHE A 208 7.37 -19.04 9.41
C PHE A 208 8.69 -19.28 10.13
N LYS A 209 9.19 -20.51 10.03
CA LYS A 209 10.54 -20.90 10.43
C LYS A 209 11.11 -21.76 9.31
N LEU A 210 12.35 -21.48 8.89
CA LEU A 210 13.10 -22.43 8.07
C LEU A 210 13.53 -23.59 8.96
N GLU A 211 13.04 -24.79 8.67
CA GLU A 211 13.56 -26.01 9.28
C GLU A 211 14.76 -26.48 8.47
N HIS A 212 15.92 -26.62 9.12
CA HIS A 212 17.06 -27.29 8.52
C HIS A 212 16.74 -28.79 8.52
N GLN A 213 16.40 -29.35 7.36
CA GLN A 213 16.44 -30.81 7.21
C GLN A 213 17.92 -31.22 7.12
N PRO A 214 18.40 -32.11 8.01
CA PRO A 214 19.80 -32.54 8.05
C PRO A 214 20.19 -33.36 6.82
#